data_AF-A0AAJ0H5A8-F1
#
_entry.id   AF-A0AAJ0H5A8-F1
#
_cell.length_a   1.000
_cell.length_b   1.000
_cell.length_c   1.000
_cell.angle_alpha   90.00
_cell.angle_beta   90.00
_cell.angle_gamma   90.00
#
_symmetry.space_group_name_H-M   'P 1'
#
loop_
_entity.id
_entity.type
_entity.pdbx_description
1 polymer ?
#
loop_
_entity_poly.entity_id
_entity_poly.type
_entity_poly.pdbx_seq_one_letter_code
_entity_poly.pdbx_strand_id
1 'polypeptide(L)'
;EERTELLGALKSKWAPSLVSHPMFPAFLCSLMLSQEMDTTLDDIKGTVREVEARTGHHRFTTRRQTRPAAGELGNLSAQMSGCAAKLANGTRKLQVIESLNSFMLHHASPIPNPSADDNDEHDDNRPSSTTLVTSYHALVAHRTQMQTVDSAYVQQRVQVQIAALFHLIAQQDNAIAFETASATRSIAKDSLRDSSSMKMLALVAMFFLPGSFVAALFSTPLFVWDGEEPGTGIGVATRPQFKLFWAVAVPLTVLTFVLYGVWIVAQKR
;
A
#
# COMPACT_ATOMS: atom_id res chain seq x y z
N GLU A 1 -19.52 -35.01 -3.50
CA GLU A 1 -20.69 -35.86 -3.18
C GLU A 1 -21.52 -35.26 -2.04
N GLU A 2 -20.93 -34.88 -0.91
CA GLU A 2 -21.68 -34.26 0.21
C GLU A 2 -22.42 -32.94 -0.14
N ARG A 3 -21.83 -32.07 -0.96
CA ARG A 3 -22.46 -30.82 -1.41
C ARG A 3 -23.70 -31.06 -2.29
N THR A 4 -23.63 -32.08 -3.14
CA THR A 4 -24.74 -32.46 -4.03
C THR A 4 -25.87 -33.14 -3.25
N GLU A 5 -25.52 -33.91 -2.21
CA GLU A 5 -26.50 -34.50 -1.30
C GLU A 5 -27.27 -33.44 -0.50
N LEU A 6 -26.61 -32.37 -0.03
CA LEU A 6 -27.30 -31.26 0.62
C LEU A 6 -28.20 -30.46 -0.30
N LEU A 7 -27.73 -30.17 -1.51
CA LEU A 7 -28.57 -29.51 -2.51
C LEU A 7 -29.78 -30.37 -2.84
N GLY A 8 -29.60 -31.70 -2.83
CA GLY A 8 -30.68 -32.68 -2.88
C GLY A 8 -31.62 -32.58 -1.69
N ALA A 9 -31.09 -32.56 -0.46
CA ALA A 9 -31.87 -32.46 0.78
C ALA A 9 -32.66 -31.15 0.86
N LEU A 10 -32.06 -30.02 0.50
CA LEU A 10 -32.70 -28.71 0.45
C LEU A 10 -33.83 -28.65 -0.58
N LYS A 11 -33.64 -29.31 -1.74
CA LYS A 11 -34.63 -29.40 -2.81
C LYS A 11 -35.65 -30.53 -2.60
N SER A 12 -35.43 -31.40 -1.63
CA SER A 12 -36.31 -32.55 -1.36
C SER A 12 -37.58 -32.10 -0.66
N LYS A 13 -38.65 -32.88 -0.81
CA LYS A 13 -39.88 -32.67 -0.03
C LYS A 13 -39.61 -33.14 1.39
N TRP A 14 -39.54 -32.20 2.32
CA TRP A 14 -39.36 -32.47 3.74
C TRP A 14 -40.56 -33.26 4.29
N ALA A 15 -40.29 -34.27 5.11
CA ALA A 15 -41.35 -35.02 5.77
C ALA A 15 -42.16 -34.09 6.71
N PRO A 16 -43.50 -34.20 6.75
CA PRO A 16 -44.33 -33.33 7.59
C PRO A 16 -43.99 -33.45 9.08
N SER A 17 -43.55 -34.63 9.54
CA SER A 17 -43.07 -34.86 10.90
C SER A 17 -41.79 -34.09 11.26
N LEU A 18 -40.93 -33.81 10.28
CA LEU A 18 -39.70 -33.05 10.47
C LEU A 18 -39.97 -31.55 10.53
N VAL A 19 -40.92 -31.06 9.71
CA VAL A 19 -41.31 -29.64 9.67
C VAL A 19 -42.02 -29.22 10.96
N SER A 20 -42.78 -30.12 11.59
CA SER A 20 -43.45 -29.86 12.87
C SER A 20 -42.50 -29.86 14.08
N HIS A 21 -41.22 -30.21 13.91
CA HIS A 21 -40.28 -30.27 15.03
C HIS A 21 -39.82 -28.87 15.45
N PRO A 22 -39.77 -28.54 16.76
CA PRO A 22 -39.41 -27.20 17.25
C PRO A 22 -38.00 -26.74 16.84
N MET A 23 -37.10 -27.70 16.60
CA MET A 23 -35.71 -27.42 16.19
C MET A 23 -35.50 -27.33 14.68
N PHE A 24 -36.54 -27.56 13.87
CA PHE A 24 -36.45 -27.51 12.41
C PHE A 24 -35.97 -26.14 11.86
N PRO A 25 -36.41 -24.99 12.41
CA PRO A 25 -35.91 -23.69 11.94
C PRO A 25 -34.41 -23.50 12.19
N ALA A 26 -33.90 -23.93 13.35
CA ALA A 26 -32.46 -23.87 13.67
C ALA A 26 -31.65 -24.76 12.71
N PHE A 27 -32.17 -25.95 12.42
CA PHE A 27 -31.58 -26.87 11.45
C PHE A 27 -31.54 -26.26 10.04
N LEU A 28 -32.65 -25.71 9.57
CA LEU A 28 -32.72 -25.07 8.25
C LEU A 28 -31.73 -23.89 8.14
N CYS A 29 -31.63 -23.06 9.18
CA CYS A 29 -30.66 -21.96 9.25
C CYS A 29 -29.21 -22.47 9.18
N SER A 30 -28.87 -23.52 9.95
CA SER A 30 -27.53 -24.12 9.93
C SER A 30 -27.17 -24.66 8.54
N LEU A 31 -28.13 -25.30 7.86
CA LEU A 31 -27.97 -25.84 6.52
C LEU A 31 -27.76 -24.73 5.48
N MET A 32 -28.56 -23.66 5.55
CA MET A 32 -28.45 -22.54 4.61
C MET A 32 -27.14 -21.77 4.77
N LEU A 33 -26.71 -21.52 6.01
CA LEU A 33 -25.44 -20.87 6.29
C LEU A 33 -24.25 -21.74 5.85
N SER A 34 -24.32 -23.06 6.03
CA SER A 34 -23.28 -23.99 5.57
C SER A 34 -23.17 -24.01 4.04
N GLN A 35 -24.30 -23.93 3.32
CA GLN A 35 -24.28 -23.85 1.85
C GLN A 35 -23.73 -22.49 1.36
N GLU A 36 -24.16 -21.39 1.98
CA GLU A 36 -23.62 -20.07 1.67
C GLU A 36 -22.10 -20.04 1.91
N MET A 37 -21.63 -20.68 2.99
CA MET A 37 -20.21 -20.82 3.29
C MET A 37 -19.45 -21.47 2.15
N ASP A 38 -19.92 -22.60 1.63
CA ASP A 38 -19.27 -23.30 0.52
C ASP A 38 -19.17 -22.40 -0.72
N THR A 39 -20.24 -21.68 -1.05
CA THR A 39 -20.23 -20.77 -2.19
C THR A 39 -19.24 -19.62 -2.03
N THR A 40 -19.16 -19.04 -0.82
CA THR A 40 -18.21 -17.95 -0.53
C THR A 40 -16.78 -18.45 -0.50
N LEU A 41 -16.53 -19.64 0.05
CA LEU A 41 -15.20 -20.25 0.08
C LEU A 41 -14.72 -20.60 -1.33
N ASP A 42 -15.59 -21.07 -2.21
CA ASP A 42 -15.27 -21.31 -3.63
C ASP A 42 -14.92 -20.01 -4.38
N ASP A 43 -15.68 -18.93 -4.16
CA ASP A 43 -15.39 -17.59 -4.71
C ASP A 43 -14.00 -17.09 -4.27
N ILE A 44 -13.71 -17.21 -2.97
CA ILE A 44 -12.40 -16.86 -2.41
C ILE A 44 -11.29 -17.73 -3.02
N LYS A 45 -11.48 -19.05 -3.09
CA LYS A 45 -10.52 -19.98 -3.70
C LYS A 45 -10.24 -19.60 -5.16
N GLY A 46 -11.26 -19.17 -5.92
CA GLY A 46 -11.13 -18.68 -7.29
C GLY A 46 -10.28 -17.41 -7.36
N THR A 47 -10.61 -16.40 -6.56
CA THR A 47 -9.89 -15.12 -6.50
C THR A 47 -8.42 -15.32 -6.10
N VAL A 48 -8.17 -16.13 -5.06
CA VAL A 48 -6.81 -16.44 -4.60
C VAL A 48 -5.98 -17.09 -5.70
N ARG A 49 -6.55 -18.02 -6.48
CA ARG A 49 -5.88 -18.64 -7.63
C ARG A 49 -5.53 -17.63 -8.71
N GLU A 50 -6.41 -16.67 -9.00
CA GLU A 50 -6.11 -15.61 -9.97
C GLU A 50 -4.93 -14.76 -9.49
N VAL A 51 -4.92 -14.35 -8.23
CA VAL A 51 -3.83 -13.56 -7.65
C VAL A 51 -2.51 -14.34 -7.63
N GLU A 52 -2.54 -15.62 -7.25
CA GLU A 52 -1.36 -16.51 -7.28
C GLU A 52 -0.80 -16.66 -8.70
N ALA A 53 -1.66 -16.74 -9.72
CA ALA A 53 -1.25 -16.79 -11.12
C ALA A 53 -0.59 -15.48 -11.56
N ARG A 54 -1.15 -14.31 -11.19
CA ARG A 54 -0.63 -12.98 -11.56
C ARG A 54 0.68 -12.64 -10.86
N THR A 55 0.83 -13.06 -9.61
CA THR A 55 2.06 -12.82 -8.82
C THR A 55 3.17 -13.81 -9.11
N GLY A 56 2.90 -14.89 -9.85
CA GLY A 56 3.87 -15.94 -10.12
C GLY A 56 4.23 -16.80 -8.91
N HIS A 57 3.53 -16.65 -7.78
CA HIS A 57 3.76 -17.40 -6.54
C HIS A 57 2.92 -18.69 -6.47
N HIS A 58 2.89 -19.48 -7.55
CA HIS A 58 2.22 -20.78 -7.59
C HIS A 58 3.17 -21.89 -8.08
N ARG A 59 2.96 -23.12 -7.60
CA ARG A 59 3.83 -24.27 -7.90
C ARG A 59 3.62 -24.86 -9.31
N PHE A 60 2.57 -24.45 -10.02
CA PHE A 60 2.28 -24.94 -11.38
C PHE A 60 3.00 -24.08 -12.40
N THR A 61 4.14 -24.55 -12.88
CA THR A 61 4.95 -23.91 -13.92
C THR A 61 4.13 -23.68 -15.20
N THR A 62 3.63 -22.46 -15.41
CA THR A 62 3.35 -21.96 -16.76
C THR A 62 4.28 -20.79 -17.05
N ARG A 63 5.23 -21.05 -17.94
CA ARG A 63 6.24 -20.13 -18.46
C ARG A 63 5.57 -19.02 -19.30
N ARG A 64 4.88 -18.08 -18.66
CA ARG A 64 4.48 -16.81 -19.29
C ARG A 64 4.52 -15.70 -18.25
N GLN A 65 5.74 -15.30 -17.95
CA GLN A 65 6.08 -14.33 -16.92
C GLN A 65 5.90 -12.91 -17.48
N THR A 66 4.67 -12.41 -17.52
CA THR A 66 4.43 -10.96 -17.57
C THR A 66 4.59 -10.45 -16.15
N ARG A 67 5.66 -9.70 -15.87
CA ARG A 67 5.79 -8.96 -14.61
C ARG A 67 4.49 -8.16 -14.40
N PRO A 68 3.80 -8.30 -13.25
CA PRO A 68 2.63 -7.47 -12.98
C PRO A 68 3.04 -5.99 -13.06
N ALA A 69 2.24 -5.19 -13.76
CA ALA A 69 2.55 -3.77 -13.92
C ALA A 69 2.52 -3.07 -12.55
N ALA A 70 3.31 -2.01 -12.40
CA ALA A 70 3.49 -1.28 -11.14
C ALA A 70 2.19 -0.86 -10.43
N GLY A 71 1.09 -0.65 -11.17
CA GLY A 71 -0.23 -0.31 -10.61
C GLY A 71 -1.15 -1.50 -10.30
N GLU A 72 -0.78 -2.71 -10.73
CA GLU A 72 -1.61 -3.91 -10.58
C GLU A 72 -1.45 -4.55 -9.19
N LEU A 73 -0.24 -4.48 -8.61
CA LEU A 73 0.06 -5.07 -7.29
C LEU A 73 -0.80 -4.46 -6.18
N GLY A 74 -1.08 -3.16 -6.23
CA GLY A 74 -1.96 -2.49 -5.27
C GLY A 74 -3.39 -3.02 -5.31
N ASN A 75 -3.95 -3.22 -6.52
CA ASN A 75 -5.28 -3.80 -6.70
C ASN A 75 -5.32 -5.26 -6.23
N LEU A 76 -4.31 -6.06 -6.58
CA LEU A 76 -4.19 -7.45 -6.12
C LEU A 76 -4.10 -7.53 -4.58
N SER A 77 -3.37 -6.62 -3.94
CA SER A 77 -3.29 -6.51 -2.47
C SER A 77 -4.64 -6.17 -1.83
N ALA A 78 -5.38 -5.23 -2.41
CA ALA A 78 -6.73 -4.89 -1.97
C ALA A 78 -7.70 -6.09 -2.09
N GLN A 79 -7.64 -6.83 -3.20
CA GLN A 79 -8.46 -8.04 -3.41
C GLN A 79 -8.15 -9.13 -2.39
N MET A 80 -6.86 -9.39 -2.12
CA MET A 80 -6.46 -10.37 -1.10
C MET A 80 -6.88 -9.96 0.31
N SER A 81 -6.78 -8.68 0.63
CA SER A 81 -7.27 -8.14 1.91
C SER A 81 -8.79 -8.27 2.02
N GLY A 82 -9.52 -8.03 0.94
CA GLY A 82 -10.97 -8.28 0.86
C GLY A 82 -11.32 -9.75 1.06
N CYS A 83 -10.55 -10.67 0.48
CA CYS A 83 -10.70 -12.12 0.72
C CYS A 83 -10.46 -12.49 2.18
N ALA A 84 -9.46 -11.90 2.84
CA ALA A 84 -9.20 -12.11 4.26
C ALA A 84 -10.39 -11.66 5.13
N ALA A 85 -10.98 -10.49 4.83
CA ALA A 85 -12.15 -9.99 5.54
C ALA A 85 -13.40 -10.87 5.32
N LYS A 86 -13.66 -11.27 4.07
CA LYS A 86 -14.74 -12.22 3.74
C LYS A 86 -14.56 -13.55 4.48
N LEU A 87 -13.34 -14.07 4.54
CA LEU A 87 -13.01 -15.31 5.22
C LEU A 87 -13.15 -15.21 6.75
N ALA A 88 -12.76 -14.08 7.35
CA ALA A 88 -12.98 -13.83 8.78
C ALA A 88 -14.48 -13.82 9.13
N ASN A 89 -15.31 -13.21 8.28
CA ASN A 89 -16.77 -13.31 8.41
C ASN A 89 -17.26 -14.76 8.21
N GLY A 90 -16.61 -15.50 7.31
CA GLY A 90 -16.82 -16.93 7.09
C GLY A 90 -16.59 -17.76 8.36
N THR A 91 -15.43 -17.59 8.99
CA THR A 91 -15.08 -18.23 10.27
C THR A 91 -16.07 -17.89 11.38
N ARG A 92 -16.53 -16.62 11.45
CA ARG A 92 -17.57 -16.22 12.40
C ARG A 92 -18.88 -16.98 12.18
N LYS A 93 -19.32 -17.11 10.92
CA LYS A 93 -20.53 -17.89 10.57
C LYS A 93 -20.38 -19.37 10.91
N LEU A 94 -19.21 -19.97 10.72
CA LEU A 94 -18.95 -21.36 11.11
C LEU A 94 -19.11 -21.56 12.63
N GLN A 95 -18.61 -20.64 13.45
CA GLN A 95 -18.83 -20.68 14.91
C GLN A 95 -20.31 -20.53 15.29
N VAL A 96 -21.07 -19.72 14.55
CA VAL A 96 -22.53 -19.61 14.74
C VAL A 96 -23.23 -20.92 14.38
N ILE A 97 -22.83 -21.59 13.30
CA ILE A 97 -23.37 -22.90 12.92
C ILE A 97 -23.06 -23.95 14.00
N GLU A 98 -21.83 -23.96 14.53
CA GLU A 98 -21.45 -24.84 15.63
C GLU A 98 -22.28 -24.58 16.90
N SER A 99 -22.53 -23.31 17.22
CA SER A 99 -23.39 -22.91 18.34
C SER A 99 -24.86 -23.31 18.12
N LEU A 100 -25.35 -23.22 16.88
CA LEU A 100 -26.69 -23.70 16.52
C LEU A 100 -26.76 -25.23 16.61
N ASN A 101 -25.72 -25.95 16.20
CA ASN A 101 -25.65 -27.40 16.31
C ASN A 101 -25.64 -27.85 17.76
N SER A 102 -24.89 -27.20 18.65
CA SER A 102 -24.90 -27.55 20.08
C SER A 102 -26.24 -27.22 20.75
N PHE A 103 -26.87 -26.10 20.39
CA PHE A 103 -28.23 -25.75 20.82
C PHE A 103 -29.26 -26.80 20.37
N MET A 104 -29.18 -27.25 19.12
CA MET A 104 -30.03 -28.32 18.60
C MET A 104 -29.85 -29.63 19.34
N LEU A 105 -28.61 -30.00 19.66
CA LEU A 105 -28.32 -31.22 20.41
C LEU A 105 -28.89 -31.15 21.83
N HIS A 106 -28.73 -30.01 22.50
CA HIS A 106 -29.20 -29.80 23.87
C HIS A 106 -30.72 -29.91 23.99
N HIS A 107 -31.47 -29.34 23.04
CA HIS A 107 -32.93 -29.37 23.03
C HIS A 107 -33.55 -30.58 22.34
N ALA A 108 -32.75 -31.41 21.65
CA ALA A 108 -33.19 -32.70 21.10
C ALA A 108 -33.11 -33.86 22.11
N SER A 109 -32.36 -33.69 23.22
CA SER A 109 -32.36 -34.64 24.34
C SER A 109 -33.76 -34.72 24.96
N PRO A 110 -34.35 -35.91 25.13
CA PRO A 110 -35.66 -36.04 25.76
C PRO A 110 -35.62 -35.46 27.17
N ILE A 111 -36.59 -34.62 27.54
CA ILE A 111 -36.93 -34.41 28.95
C ILE A 111 -37.37 -35.79 29.46
N PRO A 112 -36.75 -36.37 30.51
CA PRO A 112 -37.22 -37.62 31.07
C PRO A 112 -38.62 -37.38 31.65
N ASN A 113 -39.67 -37.79 30.92
CA ASN A 113 -41.01 -37.85 31.47
C ASN A 113 -41.05 -39.06 32.42
N PRO A 114 -41.18 -38.89 33.75
CA PRO A 114 -41.14 -40.01 34.69
C PRO A 114 -42.44 -40.83 34.72
N SER A 115 -43.31 -40.67 33.72
CA SER A 115 -44.68 -41.19 33.74
C SER A 115 -45.20 -41.41 32.32
N ALA A 116 -44.62 -42.37 31.61
CA ALA A 116 -45.28 -42.99 30.47
C ALA A 116 -45.26 -44.50 30.73
N ASP A 117 -46.42 -44.99 31.14
CA ASP A 117 -46.75 -46.39 31.32
C ASP A 117 -46.45 -47.14 30.02
N ASP A 118 -45.57 -48.14 30.08
CA ASP A 118 -45.23 -49.02 28.98
C ASP A 118 -46.45 -49.86 28.63
N ASN A 119 -47.18 -49.51 27.57
CA ASN A 119 -48.04 -50.42 26.80
C ASN A 119 -48.45 -49.75 25.49
N ASP A 120 -47.59 -49.78 24.47
CA ASP A 120 -48.04 -49.71 23.08
C ASP A 120 -47.01 -50.41 22.17
N GLU A 121 -47.25 -51.69 21.91
CA GLU A 121 -46.72 -52.39 20.74
C GLU A 121 -47.43 -51.82 19.50
N HIS A 122 -46.79 -50.91 18.76
CA HIS A 122 -47.24 -50.49 17.43
C HIS A 122 -46.08 -50.30 16.43
N ASP A 123 -46.06 -51.22 15.46
CA ASP A 123 -45.67 -51.11 14.05
C ASP A 123 -44.25 -50.60 13.69
N ASP A 124 -43.37 -51.60 13.55
CA ASP A 124 -41.97 -51.57 13.13
C ASP A 124 -41.82 -51.30 11.60
N ASN A 125 -41.59 -50.04 11.20
CA ASN A 125 -40.74 -49.73 10.02
C ASN A 125 -40.52 -48.23 9.72
N ARG A 126 -41.17 -47.31 10.46
CA ARG A 126 -40.99 -45.88 10.23
C ARG A 126 -39.88 -45.35 11.15
N PRO A 127 -38.75 -44.82 10.63
CA PRO A 127 -37.72 -44.28 11.50
C PRO A 127 -38.34 -43.16 12.34
N SER A 128 -38.33 -43.34 13.66
CA SER A 128 -38.86 -42.37 14.62
C SER A 128 -38.30 -40.98 14.29
N SER A 129 -39.12 -39.94 14.29
CA SER A 129 -38.71 -38.58 13.89
C SER A 129 -37.41 -38.11 14.57
N THR A 130 -37.14 -38.60 15.78
CA THR A 130 -35.91 -38.41 16.57
C THR A 130 -34.65 -39.00 15.92
N THR A 131 -34.73 -40.18 15.28
CA THR A 131 -33.57 -40.83 14.62
C THR A 131 -33.19 -40.12 13.32
N LEU A 132 -34.19 -39.57 12.61
CA LEU A 132 -33.95 -38.74 11.42
C LEU A 132 -33.26 -37.42 11.79
N VAL A 133 -33.76 -36.69 12.79
CA VAL A 133 -33.16 -35.42 13.24
C VAL A 133 -31.71 -35.60 13.69
N THR A 134 -31.43 -36.67 14.44
CA THR A 134 -30.06 -36.99 14.91
C THR A 134 -29.12 -37.35 13.75
N SER A 135 -29.59 -38.09 12.74
CA SER A 135 -28.79 -38.36 11.53
C SER A 135 -28.46 -37.10 10.71
N TYR A 136 -29.44 -36.20 10.54
CA TYR A 136 -29.23 -34.95 9.81
C TYR A 136 -28.35 -33.96 10.57
N HIS A 137 -28.47 -33.92 11.89
CA HIS A 137 -27.59 -33.16 12.77
C HIS A 137 -26.15 -33.63 12.67
N ALA A 138 -25.90 -34.94 12.76
CA ALA A 138 -24.57 -35.52 12.64
C ALA A 138 -23.92 -35.17 11.28
N LEU A 139 -24.69 -35.20 10.20
CA LEU A 139 -24.23 -34.82 8.87
C LEU A 139 -23.83 -33.33 8.79
N VAL A 140 -24.64 -32.42 9.35
CA VAL A 140 -24.33 -30.97 9.35
C VAL A 140 -23.12 -30.69 10.24
N ALA A 141 -23.04 -31.31 11.42
CA ALA A 141 -21.92 -31.15 12.34
C ALA A 141 -20.58 -31.61 11.74
N HIS A 142 -20.56 -32.81 11.14
CA HIS A 142 -19.37 -33.32 10.44
C HIS A 142 -18.91 -32.37 9.32
N ARG A 143 -19.85 -31.82 8.54
CA ARG A 143 -19.52 -30.86 7.49
C ARG A 143 -18.97 -29.55 8.05
N THR A 144 -19.57 -29.01 9.12
CA THR A 144 -19.07 -27.77 9.75
C THR A 144 -17.63 -27.95 10.21
N GLN A 145 -17.28 -29.12 10.74
CA GLN A 145 -15.90 -29.45 11.11
C GLN A 145 -14.97 -29.44 9.90
N MET A 146 -15.36 -30.10 8.79
CA MET A 146 -14.57 -30.10 7.55
C MET A 146 -14.43 -28.68 6.95
N GLN A 147 -15.51 -27.90 6.92
CA GLN A 147 -15.50 -26.51 6.46
C GLN A 147 -14.57 -25.62 7.30
N THR A 148 -14.44 -25.89 8.59
CA THR A 148 -13.54 -25.16 9.49
C THR A 148 -12.07 -25.41 9.13
N VAL A 149 -11.70 -26.66 8.87
CA VAL A 149 -10.36 -27.03 8.42
C VAL A 149 -10.04 -26.37 7.07
N ASP A 150 -10.98 -26.45 6.14
CA ASP A 150 -10.85 -25.87 4.80
C ASP A 150 -10.71 -24.33 4.83
N SER A 151 -11.51 -23.67 5.67
CA SER A 151 -11.43 -22.22 5.90
C SER A 151 -10.08 -21.82 6.48
N ALA A 152 -9.59 -22.54 7.50
CA ALA A 152 -8.29 -22.29 8.11
C ALA A 152 -7.12 -22.46 7.10
N TYR A 153 -7.19 -23.48 6.25
CA TYR A 153 -6.21 -23.67 5.17
C TYR A 153 -6.21 -22.51 4.16
N VAL A 154 -7.39 -22.09 3.69
CA VAL A 154 -7.50 -20.94 2.78
C VAL A 154 -7.03 -19.65 3.45
N GLN A 155 -7.28 -19.50 4.76
CA GLN A 155 -6.83 -18.34 5.54
C GLN A 155 -5.32 -18.26 5.52
N GLN A 156 -4.63 -19.36 5.79
CA GLN A 156 -3.18 -19.40 5.76
C GLN A 156 -2.64 -19.04 4.38
N ARG A 157 -3.25 -19.55 3.31
CA ARG A 157 -2.86 -19.20 1.93
C ARG A 157 -3.04 -17.72 1.63
N VAL A 158 -4.18 -17.14 2.02
CA VAL A 158 -4.45 -15.71 1.86
C VAL A 158 -3.39 -14.87 2.58
N GLN A 159 -3.03 -15.23 3.82
CA GLN A 159 -2.01 -14.51 4.60
C GLN A 159 -0.62 -14.57 3.94
N VAL A 160 -0.22 -15.76 3.49
CA VAL A 160 1.05 -15.94 2.76
C VAL A 160 1.08 -15.08 1.49
N GLN A 161 -0.04 -15.03 0.75
CA GLN A 161 -0.13 -14.26 -0.47
C GLN A 161 -0.13 -12.74 -0.23
N ILE A 162 -0.76 -12.26 0.84
CA ILE A 162 -0.69 -10.85 1.27
C ILE A 162 0.76 -10.47 1.59
N ALA A 163 1.48 -11.30 2.35
CA ALA A 163 2.88 -11.06 2.67
C ALA A 163 3.76 -11.03 1.42
N ALA A 164 3.55 -11.95 0.47
CA ALA A 164 4.26 -11.98 -0.81
C ALA A 164 4.00 -10.70 -1.63
N LEU A 165 2.75 -10.24 -1.69
CA LEU A 165 2.39 -8.99 -2.37
C LEU A 165 3.08 -7.78 -1.75
N PHE A 166 3.12 -7.67 -0.42
CA PHE A 166 3.86 -6.59 0.25
C PHE A 166 5.35 -6.62 -0.06
N HIS A 167 5.95 -7.81 -0.12
CA HIS A 167 7.35 -7.95 -0.50
C HIS A 167 7.60 -7.51 -1.94
N LEU A 168 6.71 -7.85 -2.88
CA LEU A 168 6.80 -7.41 -4.27
C LEU A 168 6.64 -5.88 -4.42
N ILE A 169 5.70 -5.28 -3.69
CA ILE A 169 5.51 -3.82 -3.66
C ILE A 169 6.78 -3.15 -3.12
N ALA A 170 7.30 -3.61 -1.99
CA ALA A 170 8.53 -3.06 -1.41
C ALA A 170 9.73 -3.22 -2.35
N GLN A 171 9.85 -4.36 -3.06
CA GLN A 171 10.91 -4.57 -4.04
C GLN A 171 10.82 -3.56 -5.20
N GLN A 172 9.61 -3.27 -5.66
CA GLN A 172 9.37 -2.29 -6.71
C GLN A 172 9.67 -0.86 -6.24
N ASP A 173 9.22 -0.49 -5.04
CA ASP A 173 9.47 0.83 -4.47
C ASP A 173 10.97 1.07 -4.26
N ASN A 174 11.71 0.05 -3.83
CA ASN A 174 13.16 0.10 -3.72
C ASN A 174 13.85 0.31 -5.07
N ALA A 175 13.35 -0.32 -6.15
CA ALA A 175 13.88 -0.12 -7.49
C ALA A 175 13.64 1.32 -7.98
N ILE A 176 12.45 1.87 -7.76
CA ILE A 176 12.11 3.27 -8.10
C ILE A 176 12.95 4.25 -7.27
N ALA A 177 13.13 3.98 -5.97
CA ALA A 177 13.95 4.81 -5.10
C ALA A 177 15.41 4.82 -5.56
N PHE A 178 15.94 3.67 -5.99
CA PHE A 178 17.29 3.57 -6.55
C PHE A 178 17.44 4.37 -7.84
N GLU A 179 16.50 4.24 -8.77
CA GLU A 179 16.49 5.01 -10.02
C GLU A 179 16.42 6.52 -9.73
N THR A 180 15.52 6.93 -8.84
CA THR A 180 15.37 8.33 -8.40
C THR A 180 16.67 8.85 -7.79
N ALA A 181 17.31 8.09 -6.90
CA ALA A 181 18.59 8.47 -6.31
C ALA A 181 19.70 8.64 -7.37
N SER A 182 19.71 7.79 -8.40
CA SER A 182 20.65 7.88 -9.52
C SER A 182 20.43 9.16 -10.34
N ALA A 183 19.17 9.51 -10.63
CA ALA A 183 18.79 10.74 -11.33
C ALA A 183 19.09 11.98 -10.49
N THR A 184 18.79 11.96 -9.18
CA THR A 184 19.17 13.05 -8.27
C THR A 184 20.68 13.22 -8.22
N ARG A 185 21.45 12.14 -8.25
CA ARG A 185 22.92 12.21 -8.30
C ARG A 185 23.43 12.87 -9.57
N SER A 186 22.85 12.56 -10.74
CA SER A 186 23.25 13.24 -11.98
C SER A 186 22.87 14.71 -11.95
N ILE A 187 21.67 15.05 -11.49
CA ILE A 187 21.23 16.44 -11.33
C ILE A 187 22.17 17.19 -10.38
N ALA A 188 22.50 16.63 -9.21
CA ALA A 188 23.40 17.26 -8.26
C ALA A 188 24.80 17.50 -8.87
N LYS A 189 25.31 16.55 -9.67
CA LYS A 189 26.58 16.73 -10.39
C LYS A 189 26.51 17.87 -11.40
N ASP A 190 25.43 17.96 -12.17
CA ASP A 190 25.23 19.04 -13.12
C ASP A 190 25.02 20.39 -12.42
N SER A 191 24.29 20.43 -11.30
CA SER A 191 24.14 21.63 -10.46
C SER A 191 25.46 22.08 -9.82
N LEU A 192 26.35 21.16 -9.46
CA LEU A 192 27.70 21.50 -8.99
C LEU A 192 28.52 22.14 -10.10
N ARG A 193 28.44 21.61 -11.33
CA ARG A 193 29.09 22.22 -12.50
C ARG A 193 28.50 23.59 -12.80
N ASP A 194 27.18 23.73 -12.77
CA ASP A 194 26.51 25.01 -12.98
C ASP A 194 26.90 26.04 -11.91
N SER A 195 26.97 25.63 -10.64
CA SER A 195 27.48 26.46 -9.55
C SER A 195 28.92 26.93 -9.78
N SER A 196 29.76 26.09 -10.40
CA SER A 196 31.13 26.49 -10.75
C SER A 196 31.14 27.56 -11.87
N SER A 197 30.28 27.42 -12.88
CA SER A 197 30.10 28.42 -13.93
C SER A 197 29.53 29.74 -13.38
N MET A 198 28.56 29.68 -12.48
CA MET A 198 27.98 30.86 -11.82
C MET A 198 29.03 31.63 -11.01
N LYS A 199 29.89 30.91 -10.28
CA LYS A 199 31.03 31.51 -9.57
C LYS A 199 31.98 32.21 -10.54
N MET A 200 32.24 31.63 -11.72
CA MET A 200 33.09 32.27 -12.73
C MET A 200 32.49 33.58 -13.23
N LEU A 201 31.19 33.62 -13.55
CA LEU A 201 30.52 34.85 -13.99
C LEU A 201 30.58 35.94 -12.91
N ALA A 202 30.36 35.58 -11.64
CA ALA A 202 30.47 36.51 -10.52
C ALA A 202 31.89 37.09 -10.38
N LEU A 203 32.93 36.26 -10.56
CA LEU A 203 34.32 36.72 -10.57
C LEU A 203 34.61 37.69 -11.71
N VAL A 204 34.10 37.41 -12.91
CA VAL A 204 34.23 38.30 -14.07
C VAL A 204 33.55 39.65 -13.80
N ALA A 205 32.34 39.64 -13.22
CA ALA A 205 31.65 40.87 -12.84
C ALA A 205 32.41 41.67 -11.77
N MET A 206 32.95 41.01 -10.73
CA MET A 206 33.77 41.66 -9.70
C MET A 206 35.02 42.32 -10.28
N PHE A 207 35.59 41.78 -11.34
CA PHE A 207 36.75 42.38 -12.02
C PHE A 207 36.38 43.65 -12.80
N PHE A 208 35.28 43.64 -13.55
CA PHE A 208 34.92 44.75 -14.45
C PHE A 208 34.11 45.86 -13.77
N LEU A 209 33.30 45.55 -12.76
CA LEU A 209 32.36 46.51 -12.16
C LEU A 209 33.06 47.72 -11.50
N PRO A 210 34.17 47.57 -10.74
CA PRO A 210 34.92 48.70 -10.19
C PRO A 210 35.48 49.62 -11.29
N GLY A 211 36.07 49.05 -12.34
CA GLY A 211 36.64 49.81 -13.45
C GLY A 211 35.59 50.58 -14.24
N SER A 212 34.44 49.93 -14.51
CA SER A 212 33.30 50.56 -15.19
C SER A 212 32.67 51.68 -14.38
N PHE A 213 32.54 51.51 -13.05
CA PHE A 213 32.04 52.56 -12.16
C PHE A 213 32.94 53.79 -12.15
N VAL A 214 34.25 53.57 -12.03
CA VAL A 214 35.24 54.65 -12.08
C VAL A 214 35.19 55.33 -13.45
N ALA A 215 35.22 54.58 -14.56
CA ALA A 215 35.11 55.15 -15.91
C ALA A 215 33.85 56.00 -16.11
N ALA A 216 32.70 55.53 -15.62
CA ALA A 216 31.45 56.29 -15.67
C ALA A 216 31.55 57.59 -14.84
N LEU A 217 32.12 57.52 -13.62
CA LEU A 217 32.31 58.68 -12.75
C LEU A 217 33.18 59.75 -13.43
N PHE A 218 34.29 59.35 -14.06
CA PHE A 218 35.17 60.26 -14.83
C PHE A 218 34.53 60.80 -16.12
N SER A 219 33.53 60.09 -16.68
CA SER A 219 32.77 60.51 -17.86
C SER A 219 31.62 61.47 -17.54
N THR A 220 31.22 61.62 -16.26
CA THR A 220 30.20 62.60 -15.88
C THR A 220 30.78 64.01 -15.84
N PRO A 221 30.02 65.05 -16.24
CA PRO A 221 30.48 66.44 -16.23
C PRO A 221 30.61 67.06 -14.82
N LEU A 222 30.56 66.24 -13.76
CA LEU A 222 30.72 66.66 -12.37
C LEU A 222 32.16 67.12 -12.07
N PHE A 223 33.13 66.70 -12.87
CA PHE A 223 34.52 67.12 -12.77
C PHE A 223 34.85 68.07 -13.93
N VAL A 224 35.08 69.34 -13.62
CA VAL A 224 35.56 70.33 -14.60
C VAL A 224 37.07 70.10 -14.78
N TRP A 225 37.44 69.43 -15.87
CA TRP A 225 38.84 69.09 -16.18
C TRP A 225 39.57 70.19 -16.96
N ASP A 226 38.83 71.19 -17.43
CA ASP A 226 39.39 72.38 -18.07
C ASP A 226 39.67 73.43 -16.98
N GLY A 227 40.94 73.50 -16.57
CA GLY A 227 41.44 74.55 -15.68
C GLY A 227 42.67 75.19 -16.27
N GLU A 228 42.50 76.16 -17.17
CA GLU A 228 43.44 77.27 -17.26
C GLU A 228 42.98 78.36 -16.27
N GLU A 229 43.31 78.23 -14.97
CA GLU A 229 43.60 79.40 -14.11
C GLU A 229 44.55 79.02 -12.96
N PRO A 230 45.60 79.83 -12.70
CA PRO A 230 46.67 79.50 -11.77
C PRO A 230 46.32 79.97 -10.35
N GLY A 231 45.72 79.10 -9.55
CA GLY A 231 45.57 79.39 -8.12
C GLY A 231 44.52 78.55 -7.43
N THR A 232 44.96 77.72 -6.48
CA THR A 232 44.16 77.20 -5.36
C THR A 232 43.04 76.18 -5.62
N GLY A 233 42.95 75.58 -6.81
CA GLY A 233 42.15 74.38 -7.05
C GLY A 233 43.03 73.19 -7.42
N ILE A 234 42.68 71.97 -7.01
CA ILE A 234 43.35 70.72 -7.43
C ILE A 234 43.02 70.47 -8.92
N GLY A 235 43.59 71.28 -9.81
CA GLY A 235 43.44 71.21 -11.25
C GLY A 235 44.46 70.25 -11.85
N VAL A 236 43.99 69.11 -12.36
CA VAL A 236 44.83 68.08 -12.96
C VAL A 236 44.71 68.20 -14.48
N ALA A 237 45.79 68.59 -15.15
CA ALA A 237 45.87 68.82 -16.61
C ALA A 237 45.40 67.63 -17.46
N THR A 238 45.31 67.75 -18.78
CA THR A 238 44.75 66.70 -19.67
C THR A 238 45.58 65.41 -19.82
N ARG A 239 46.76 65.30 -19.15
CA ARG A 239 47.68 64.13 -19.20
C ARG A 239 47.66 63.17 -17.98
N PRO A 240 47.32 63.56 -16.73
CA PRO A 240 47.28 62.66 -15.58
C PRO A 240 45.94 61.92 -15.41
N GLN A 241 44.92 62.17 -16.24
CA GLN A 241 43.63 61.46 -16.20
C GLN A 241 43.80 59.93 -16.28
N PHE A 242 44.70 59.47 -17.14
CA PHE A 242 45.01 58.04 -17.29
C PHE A 242 45.72 57.46 -16.06
N LYS A 243 46.62 58.23 -15.42
CA LYS A 243 47.30 57.79 -14.18
C LYS A 243 46.34 57.78 -12.98
N LEU A 244 45.45 58.76 -12.90
CA LEU A 244 44.50 58.92 -11.79
C LEU A 244 43.39 57.86 -11.84
N PHE A 245 42.94 57.48 -13.05
CA PHE A 245 42.09 56.31 -13.26
C PHE A 245 42.72 55.04 -12.66
N TRP A 246 43.98 54.72 -13.03
CA TRP A 246 44.68 53.55 -12.51
C TRP A 246 44.92 53.64 -10.99
N ALA A 247 45.17 54.84 -10.46
CA ALA A 247 45.37 55.05 -9.02
C ALA A 247 44.11 54.78 -8.17
N VAL A 248 42.90 54.91 -8.74
CA VAL A 248 41.62 54.67 -8.03
C VAL A 248 41.04 53.29 -8.36
N ALA A 249 41.09 52.87 -9.62
CA ALA A 249 40.47 51.62 -10.06
C ALA A 249 41.17 50.37 -9.50
N VAL A 250 42.50 50.37 -9.39
CA VAL A 250 43.29 49.25 -8.82
C VAL A 250 42.99 49.01 -7.34
N PRO A 251 43.06 50.01 -6.44
CA PRO A 251 42.74 49.76 -5.03
C PRO A 251 41.28 49.38 -4.83
N LEU A 252 40.35 49.90 -5.64
CA LEU A 252 38.94 49.51 -5.56
C LEU A 252 38.73 48.04 -5.96
N THR A 253 39.38 47.59 -7.04
CA THR A 253 39.35 46.16 -7.43
C THR A 253 39.97 45.29 -6.34
N VAL A 254 41.15 45.64 -5.81
CA VAL A 254 41.77 44.90 -4.69
C VAL A 254 40.83 44.81 -3.48
N LEU A 255 40.19 45.92 -3.11
CA LEU A 255 39.24 45.95 -1.99
C LEU A 255 38.05 45.00 -2.21
N THR A 256 37.47 44.97 -3.42
CA THR A 256 36.37 44.03 -3.73
C THR A 256 36.78 42.56 -3.61
N PHE A 257 37.99 42.20 -4.06
CA PHE A 257 38.51 40.83 -3.91
C PHE A 257 38.84 40.48 -2.45
N VAL A 258 39.35 41.42 -1.67
CA VAL A 258 39.61 41.23 -0.23
C VAL A 258 38.30 40.99 0.52
N LEU A 259 37.27 41.81 0.28
CA LEU A 259 35.95 41.64 0.88
C LEU A 259 35.33 40.28 0.51
N TYR A 260 35.42 39.87 -0.75
CA TYR A 260 34.95 38.56 -1.20
C TYR A 260 35.71 37.39 -0.54
N GLY A 261 37.04 37.49 -0.45
CA GLY A 261 37.88 36.49 0.22
C GLY A 261 37.56 36.34 1.70
N VAL A 262 37.39 37.46 2.41
CA VAL A 262 36.96 37.49 3.82
C VAL A 262 35.59 36.83 3.98
N TRP A 263 34.64 37.12 3.08
CA TRP A 263 33.31 36.51 3.09
C TRP A 263 33.34 34.98 2.87
N ILE A 264 34.17 34.49 1.94
CA ILE A 264 34.35 33.04 1.74
C ILE A 264 34.93 32.38 2.99
N VAL A 265 35.98 32.97 3.57
CA VAL A 265 36.62 32.42 4.77
C VAL A 265 35.65 32.40 5.95
N ALA A 266 34.81 33.43 6.09
CA ALA A 266 33.75 33.47 7.09
C ALA A 266 32.67 32.41 6.84
N GLN A 267 32.28 32.13 5.59
CA GLN A 267 31.33 31.05 5.26
C GLN A 267 31.89 29.64 5.48
N LYS A 268 33.22 29.49 5.45
CA LYS A 268 33.88 28.19 5.60
C LYS A 268 34.13 27.80 7.06
N ARG A 269 33.87 28.71 8.01
CA ARG A 269 33.98 28.53 9.46
C ARG A 269 32.61 28.25 10.07
#